data_AF-A0A5B0NRC1-F1
#
_entry.id   AF-A0A5B0NRC1-F1
#
_cell.length_a   1.000
_cell.length_b   1.000
_cell.length_c   1.000
_cell.angle_alpha   90.00
_cell.angle_beta   90.00
_cell.angle_gamma   90.00
#
_symmetry.space_group_name_H-M   'P 1'
#
loop_
_entity.id
_entity.type
_entity.pdbx_description
1 polymer ?
#
loop_
_entity_poly.entity_id
_entity_poly.type
_entity_poly.pdbx_seq_one_letter_code
_entity_poly.pdbx_strand_id
1 'polypeptide(L)'
;MISIFFLCLLSLNGKVTSQVLTASLPSYAPVSVECPANQQLLRLAGNPAGRNQTLSQAEANFLRGRRSVTATLWREFFTDGPGKATGYQHTSLLARNQQNWPILGITHSGGGLRASLYASGVFQALSRYSPVRGVYPLATYVTGLSGGSWLVASLAENNYPTTSEMVSGWQLENDLVLPGGLNPLRNAQFLDALSDTVKLKQKAGYNVSLTDQWGRALGYHFLPGTNSES
;
A
#
# COMPACT_ATOMS: atom_id res chain seq x y z
N MET A 1 7.53 35.95 34.24
CA MET A 1 7.98 34.56 34.00
C MET A 1 6.95 33.72 33.23
N ILE A 2 6.24 34.29 32.25
CA ILE A 2 5.26 33.55 31.41
C ILE A 2 5.56 33.72 29.91
N SER A 3 6.43 34.65 29.52
CA SER A 3 6.76 34.90 28.10
C SER A 3 7.87 34.02 27.51
N ILE A 4 8.59 33.23 28.30
CA ILE A 4 9.70 32.39 27.80
C ILE A 4 9.23 30.99 27.39
N PHE A 5 8.06 30.54 27.88
CA PHE A 5 7.55 29.19 27.57
C PHE A 5 6.86 29.08 26.20
N PHE A 6 6.40 30.20 25.64
CA PHE A 6 5.75 30.23 24.31
C PHE A 6 6.74 30.21 23.13
N LEU A 7 8.03 30.46 23.37
CA LEU A 7 9.06 30.47 22.33
C LEU A 7 9.65 29.08 22.01
N CYS A 8 9.38 28.05 22.84
CA CYS A 8 9.83 26.68 22.59
C CYS A 8 8.83 25.76 21.86
N LEU A 9 7.62 26.25 21.52
CA LEU A 9 6.59 25.45 20.84
C LEU A 9 6.47 25.73 19.34
N LEU A 10 7.25 26.65 18.79
CA LEU A 10 7.20 27.04 17.36
C LEU A 10 8.27 26.36 16.48
N SER A 11 9.14 25.51 17.02
CA SER A 11 10.27 24.91 16.30
C SER A 11 10.16 23.41 15.99
N LEU A 12 9.01 22.77 16.22
CA LEU A 12 8.78 21.35 15.89
C LEU A 12 7.68 21.16 14.83
N ASN A 13 7.60 22.05 13.84
CA ASN A 13 7.06 21.67 12.54
C ASN A 13 8.13 20.90 11.77
N GLY A 14 8.42 19.69 12.23
CA GLY A 14 9.17 18.73 11.43
C GLY A 14 8.36 18.48 10.17
N LYS A 15 8.72 19.14 9.07
CA LYS A 15 8.29 18.75 7.73
C LYS A 15 8.78 17.31 7.56
N VAL A 16 7.90 16.34 7.79
CA VAL A 16 8.09 14.98 7.33
C VAL A 16 7.95 15.06 5.81
N THR A 17 9.04 15.45 5.19
CA THR A 17 9.20 15.29 3.75
C THR A 17 9.42 13.79 3.58
N SER A 18 8.38 13.05 3.19
CA SER A 18 8.60 11.77 2.51
C SER A 18 9.36 12.12 1.25
N GLN A 19 10.70 12.11 1.32
CA GLN A 19 11.50 11.99 0.13
C GLN A 19 11.20 10.59 -0.40
N VAL A 20 10.21 10.49 -1.29
CA VAL A 20 10.19 9.40 -2.25
C VAL A 20 11.46 9.61 -3.06
N LEU A 21 12.53 8.93 -2.65
CA LEU A 21 13.71 8.81 -3.47
C LEU A 21 13.24 8.02 -4.69
N THR A 22 12.81 8.71 -5.74
CA THR A 22 12.68 8.11 -7.06
C THR A 22 14.08 7.73 -7.47
N ALA A 23 14.52 6.54 -7.05
CA ALA A 23 15.72 5.94 -7.57
C ALA A 23 15.46 5.69 -9.06
N SER A 24 15.84 6.63 -9.91
CA SER A 24 15.96 6.38 -11.34
C SER A 24 17.16 5.48 -11.52
N LEU A 25 16.96 4.17 -11.31
CA LEU A 25 18.01 3.21 -11.58
C LEU A 25 18.27 3.23 -13.09
N PRO A 26 19.53 3.43 -13.53
CA PRO A 26 19.87 3.45 -14.96
C PRO A 26 19.63 2.09 -15.64
N SER A 27 19.42 1.03 -14.85
CA SER A 27 19.13 -0.32 -15.31
C SER A 27 18.21 -1.03 -14.31
N TYR A 28 17.38 -1.94 -14.79
CA TYR A 28 16.61 -2.85 -13.94
C TYR A 28 17.48 -3.88 -13.20
N ALA A 29 18.73 -4.10 -13.65
CA ALA A 29 19.61 -5.09 -13.05
C ALA A 29 19.84 -4.79 -11.55
N PRO A 30 19.70 -5.78 -10.65
CA PRO A 30 20.07 -5.58 -9.26
C PRO A 30 21.57 -5.32 -9.15
N VAL A 31 21.98 -4.56 -8.13
CA VAL A 31 23.37 -4.26 -7.84
C VAL A 31 23.78 -4.90 -6.53
N SER A 32 24.98 -5.49 -6.51
CA SER A 32 25.61 -5.95 -5.29
C SER A 32 26.18 -4.75 -4.53
N VAL A 33 25.88 -4.68 -3.24
CA VAL A 33 26.45 -3.71 -2.32
C VAL A 33 27.20 -4.46 -1.22
N GLU A 34 28.19 -3.81 -0.61
CA GLU A 34 28.85 -4.39 0.55
C GLU A 34 27.85 -4.52 1.71
N CYS A 35 27.88 -5.68 2.38
CA CYS A 35 27.06 -5.89 3.56
C CYS A 35 27.48 -4.90 4.66
N PRO A 36 26.55 -4.10 5.21
CA PRO A 36 26.89 -3.12 6.24
C PRO A 36 27.42 -3.83 7.49
N ALA A 37 28.70 -3.58 7.84
CA ALA A 37 29.38 -4.26 8.95
C ALA A 37 28.74 -4.00 10.32
N ASN A 38 28.09 -2.85 10.49
CA ASN A 38 27.54 -2.39 11.77
C ASN A 38 25.99 -2.37 11.81
N GLN A 39 25.32 -3.10 10.92
CA GLN A 39 23.87 -3.13 10.86
C GLN A 39 23.32 -4.56 10.91
N GLN A 40 22.42 -4.82 11.85
CA GLN A 40 21.70 -6.08 11.91
C GLN A 40 20.61 -6.13 10.83
N LEU A 41 20.78 -7.00 9.84
CA LEU A 41 19.82 -7.20 8.74
C LEU A 41 18.66 -8.13 9.13
N LEU A 42 18.92 -9.09 10.03
CA LEU A 42 17.94 -10.10 10.44
C LEU A 42 17.35 -9.75 11.81
N ARG A 43 16.02 -9.65 11.88
CA ARG A 43 15.27 -9.53 13.14
C ARG A 43 14.55 -10.83 13.44
N LEU A 44 14.80 -11.40 14.62
CA LEU A 44 14.01 -12.52 15.13
C LEU A 44 12.69 -11.98 15.71
N ALA A 45 11.57 -12.42 15.13
CA ALA A 45 10.25 -11.95 15.55
C ALA A 45 9.75 -12.60 16.84
N GLY A 46 10.50 -13.55 17.42
CA GLY A 46 10.02 -14.42 18.50
C GLY A 46 9.18 -15.58 17.96
N ASN A 47 8.60 -16.36 18.87
CA ASN A 47 7.74 -17.50 18.51
C ASN A 47 6.44 -17.53 19.35
N PRO A 48 5.32 -18.03 18.79
CA PRO A 48 4.04 -18.03 19.51
C PRO A 48 4.05 -18.88 20.79
N ALA A 49 4.73 -20.03 20.76
CA ALA A 49 4.77 -20.98 21.87
C ALA A 49 5.42 -20.38 23.14
N GLY A 50 6.46 -19.58 22.96
CA GLY A 50 7.18 -18.86 24.00
C GLY A 50 6.58 -17.49 24.36
N ARG A 51 5.46 -17.10 23.72
CA ARG A 51 4.75 -15.84 23.98
C ARG A 51 5.63 -14.58 23.93
N ASN A 52 6.67 -14.60 23.10
CA ASN A 52 7.64 -13.50 22.97
C ASN A 52 7.62 -12.87 21.57
N GLN A 53 6.53 -13.07 20.82
CA GLN A 53 6.40 -12.47 19.49
C GLN A 53 6.31 -10.96 19.59
N THR A 54 7.11 -10.27 18.77
CA THR A 54 7.17 -8.81 18.73
C THR A 54 7.02 -8.28 17.31
N LEU A 55 6.31 -7.16 17.20
CA LEU A 55 6.28 -6.36 15.97
C LEU A 55 7.66 -5.76 15.70
N SER A 56 7.91 -5.39 14.45
CA SER A 56 9.07 -4.57 14.14
C SER A 56 8.94 -3.20 14.81
N GLN A 57 10.07 -2.54 15.11
CA GLN A 57 10.02 -1.18 15.68
C GLN A 57 9.32 -0.20 14.72
N ALA A 58 9.50 -0.36 13.41
CA ALA A 58 8.84 0.44 12.39
C ALA A 58 7.31 0.29 12.44
N GLU A 59 6.81 -0.94 12.55
CA GLU A 59 5.38 -1.20 12.68
C GLU A 59 4.82 -0.70 14.01
N ALA A 60 5.54 -0.89 15.11
CA ALA A 60 5.15 -0.34 16.41
C ALA A 60 5.08 1.20 16.38
N ASN A 61 6.00 1.86 15.68
CA ASN A 61 5.99 3.31 15.46
C ASN A 61 4.77 3.72 14.59
N PHE A 62 4.53 3.00 13.50
CA PHE A 62 3.37 3.21 12.63
C PHE A 62 2.07 3.10 13.42
N LEU A 63 1.90 2.08 14.26
CA LEU A 63 0.69 1.90 15.08
C LEU A 63 0.46 3.07 16.04
N ARG A 64 1.51 3.62 16.65
CA ARG A 64 1.39 4.80 17.52
C ARG A 64 0.94 6.04 16.74
N GLY A 65 1.53 6.29 15.57
CA GLY A 65 1.12 7.39 14.69
C GLY A 65 -0.28 7.18 14.10
N ARG A 66 -0.61 5.96 13.69
CA ARG A 66 -1.90 5.62 13.09
C ARG A 66 -3.03 5.77 14.11
N ARG A 67 -2.80 5.40 15.38
CA ARG A 67 -3.78 5.55 16.47
C ARG A 67 -4.18 7.00 16.71
N SER A 68 -3.26 7.96 16.59
CA SER A 68 -3.62 9.38 16.75
C SER A 68 -4.54 9.88 15.64
N VAL A 69 -4.42 9.31 14.42
CA VAL A 69 -5.31 9.61 13.29
C VAL A 69 -6.65 8.88 13.43
N THR A 70 -6.63 7.56 13.67
CA THR A 70 -7.86 6.75 13.69
C THR A 70 -8.73 7.03 14.91
N ALA A 71 -8.17 7.48 16.03
CA ALA A 71 -8.97 7.84 17.21
C ALA A 71 -10.02 8.91 16.92
N THR A 72 -9.63 9.97 16.20
CA THR A 72 -10.55 11.03 15.78
C THR A 72 -11.56 10.51 14.77
N LEU A 73 -11.11 9.73 13.78
CA LEU A 73 -11.98 9.18 12.74
C LEU A 73 -13.01 8.20 13.31
N TRP A 74 -12.64 7.35 14.27
CA TRP A 74 -13.58 6.44 14.93
C TRP A 74 -14.66 7.19 15.69
N ARG A 75 -14.27 8.26 16.39
CA ARG A 75 -15.23 9.13 17.08
C ARG A 75 -16.20 9.74 16.08
N GLU A 76 -15.68 10.37 15.03
CA GLU A 76 -16.49 10.95 13.94
C GLU A 76 -17.42 9.92 13.30
N PHE A 77 -16.93 8.71 13.05
CA PHE A 77 -17.74 7.62 12.49
C PHE A 77 -18.96 7.28 13.34
N PHE A 78 -18.83 7.28 14.66
CA PHE A 78 -19.94 7.02 15.59
C PHE A 78 -20.78 8.26 15.93
N THR A 79 -20.26 9.48 15.80
CA THR A 79 -21.01 10.72 16.10
C THR A 79 -21.80 11.24 14.90
N ASP A 80 -21.14 11.33 13.75
CA ASP A 80 -21.61 12.02 12.55
C ASP A 80 -21.57 11.14 11.28
N GLY A 81 -20.95 9.96 11.40
CA GLY A 81 -20.86 8.96 10.36
C GLY A 81 -21.95 7.88 10.42
N PRO A 82 -21.82 6.85 9.54
CA PRO A 82 -22.76 5.74 9.47
C PRO A 82 -22.92 4.95 10.78
N GLY A 83 -21.89 4.98 11.64
CA GLY A 83 -21.91 4.33 12.94
C GLY A 83 -22.91 4.92 13.93
N LYS A 84 -23.43 6.13 13.70
CA LYS A 84 -24.44 6.78 14.58
C LYS A 84 -25.66 5.90 14.84
N ALA A 85 -26.13 5.17 13.82
CA ALA A 85 -27.31 4.32 13.91
C ALA A 85 -27.13 3.08 14.81
N THR A 86 -25.90 2.75 15.22
CA THR A 86 -25.60 1.60 16.07
C THR A 86 -25.99 1.79 17.55
N GLY A 87 -26.23 3.04 17.99
CA GLY A 87 -26.56 3.35 19.38
C GLY A 87 -25.35 3.41 20.33
N TYR A 88 -24.11 3.22 19.83
CA TYR A 88 -22.90 3.27 20.67
C TYR A 88 -22.58 4.66 21.26
N GLN A 89 -23.32 5.70 20.87
CA GLN A 89 -23.08 7.07 21.28
C GLN A 89 -23.13 7.29 22.79
N HIS A 90 -23.94 6.49 23.49
CA HIS A 90 -24.14 6.59 24.94
C HIS A 90 -23.37 5.51 25.73
N THR A 91 -22.39 4.86 25.10
CA THR A 91 -21.57 3.82 25.75
C THR A 91 -20.20 4.36 26.15
N SER A 92 -19.47 3.58 26.94
CA SER A 92 -18.09 3.89 27.33
C SER A 92 -17.13 4.03 26.13
N LEU A 93 -17.49 3.50 24.95
CA LEU A 93 -16.73 3.66 23.71
C LEU A 93 -16.57 5.14 23.32
N LEU A 94 -17.54 6.01 23.63
CA LEU A 94 -17.44 7.45 23.32
C LEU A 94 -17.04 8.31 24.52
N ALA A 95 -16.60 7.72 25.63
CA ALA A 95 -16.10 8.48 26.77
C ALA A 95 -14.98 9.46 26.34
N ARG A 96 -14.89 10.63 26.99
CA ARG A 96 -13.93 11.69 26.62
C ARG A 96 -12.48 11.18 26.68
N ASN A 97 -12.17 10.28 27.62
CA ASN A 97 -10.84 9.73 27.81
C ASN A 97 -10.64 8.36 27.12
N GLN A 98 -11.53 7.97 26.20
CA GLN A 98 -11.37 6.72 25.48
C GLN A 98 -10.16 6.80 24.55
N GLN A 99 -9.17 5.97 24.83
CA GLN A 99 -7.97 5.81 24.01
C GLN A 99 -7.95 4.47 23.26
N ASN A 100 -8.71 3.47 23.72
CA ASN A 100 -8.68 2.09 23.23
C ASN A 100 -9.68 1.89 22.08
N TRP A 101 -9.39 2.52 20.94
CA TRP A 101 -10.15 2.32 19.71
C TRP A 101 -9.81 0.97 19.06
N PRO A 102 -10.77 0.35 18.33
CA PRO A 102 -10.52 -0.90 17.61
C PRO A 102 -9.41 -0.77 16.56
N ILE A 103 -8.64 -1.85 16.39
CA ILE A 103 -7.72 -2.01 15.26
C ILE A 103 -8.49 -2.74 14.16
N LEU A 104 -8.83 -2.03 13.09
CA LEU A 104 -9.55 -2.59 11.95
C LEU A 104 -8.56 -3.08 10.88
N GLY A 105 -8.76 -4.31 10.42
CA GLY A 105 -8.11 -4.86 9.24
C GLY A 105 -9.10 -5.01 8.09
N ILE A 106 -8.72 -4.62 6.88
CA ILE A 106 -9.45 -4.91 5.65
C ILE A 106 -8.60 -5.89 4.83
N THR A 107 -9.23 -6.94 4.31
CA THR A 107 -8.53 -7.98 3.56
C THR A 107 -9.17 -8.20 2.20
N HIS A 108 -8.35 -8.31 1.16
CA HIS A 108 -8.78 -8.53 -0.22
C HIS A 108 -8.32 -9.91 -0.70
N SER A 109 -9.27 -10.73 -1.15
CA SER A 109 -8.99 -12.10 -1.60
C SER A 109 -8.27 -12.16 -2.95
N GLY A 110 -7.80 -13.37 -3.29
CA GLY A 110 -7.30 -13.67 -4.63
C GLY A 110 -8.40 -13.81 -5.69
N GLY A 111 -7.98 -13.91 -6.95
CA GLY A 111 -8.88 -14.06 -8.10
C GLY A 111 -8.53 -13.21 -9.32
N GLY A 112 -7.25 -12.86 -9.50
CA GLY A 112 -6.77 -12.06 -10.62
C GLY A 112 -7.53 -10.74 -10.79
N LEU A 113 -7.73 -10.32 -12.04
CA LEU A 113 -8.32 -9.02 -12.37
C LEU A 113 -9.73 -8.84 -11.79
N ARG A 114 -10.52 -9.92 -11.73
CA ARG A 114 -11.85 -9.93 -11.09
C ARG A 114 -11.76 -9.49 -9.64
N ALA A 115 -10.83 -10.06 -8.88
CA ALA A 115 -10.65 -9.71 -7.48
C ALA A 115 -10.14 -8.26 -7.32
N SER A 116 -9.27 -7.79 -8.21
CA SER A 116 -8.78 -6.40 -8.21
C SER A 116 -9.90 -5.39 -8.44
N LEU A 117 -10.75 -5.62 -9.45
CA LEU A 117 -11.90 -4.77 -9.79
C LEU A 117 -13.00 -4.82 -8.71
N TYR A 118 -13.27 -6.00 -8.16
CA TYR A 118 -14.20 -6.12 -7.03
C TYR A 118 -13.69 -5.34 -5.81
N ALA A 119 -12.41 -5.53 -5.48
CA ALA A 119 -11.78 -4.86 -4.36
C ALA A 119 -11.71 -3.33 -4.56
N SER A 120 -11.52 -2.84 -5.79
CA SER A 120 -11.56 -1.41 -6.10
C SER A 120 -12.97 -0.83 -5.89
N GLY A 121 -14.02 -1.55 -6.30
CA GLY A 121 -15.41 -1.18 -6.00
C GLY A 121 -15.70 -1.11 -4.50
N VAL A 122 -15.22 -2.09 -3.72
CA VAL A 122 -15.32 -2.07 -2.26
C VAL A 122 -14.54 -0.89 -1.66
N PHE A 123 -13.34 -0.62 -2.15
CA PHE A 123 -12.55 0.54 -1.72
C PHE A 123 -13.30 1.85 -1.99
N GLN A 124 -13.88 2.04 -3.19
CA GLN A 124 -14.71 3.20 -3.52
C GLN A 124 -15.90 3.32 -2.55
N ALA A 125 -16.60 2.22 -2.29
CA ALA A 125 -17.76 2.20 -1.40
C ALA A 125 -17.39 2.54 0.05
N LEU A 126 -16.24 2.08 0.56
CA LEU A 126 -15.80 2.35 1.93
C LEU A 126 -14.97 3.64 2.06
N SER A 127 -14.67 4.29 0.94
CA SER A 127 -13.93 5.55 0.89
C SER A 127 -14.69 6.70 1.59
N ARG A 128 -14.06 7.86 1.68
CA ARG A 128 -14.63 9.06 2.30
C ARG A 128 -15.81 9.66 1.51
N TYR A 129 -16.00 9.26 0.25
CA TYR A 129 -16.90 9.90 -0.71
C TYR A 129 -18.19 9.09 -1.03
N SER A 130 -18.61 8.18 -0.15
CA SER A 130 -19.71 7.21 -0.40
C SER A 130 -20.83 7.27 0.66
N PRO A 131 -22.06 6.77 0.40
CA PRO A 131 -23.12 6.68 1.41
C PRO A 131 -22.76 5.87 2.67
N VAL A 132 -21.90 4.86 2.55
CA VAL A 132 -21.32 4.09 3.69
C VAL A 132 -19.92 4.59 4.08
N ARG A 133 -19.68 5.90 3.89
CA ARG A 133 -18.38 6.57 3.96
C ARG A 133 -17.55 6.25 5.19
N GLY A 134 -16.24 6.34 4.98
CA GLY A 134 -15.28 6.63 6.04
C GLY A 134 -14.81 5.40 6.78
N VAL A 135 -15.29 4.20 6.44
CA VAL A 135 -14.81 2.94 7.03
C VAL A 135 -13.37 2.64 6.61
N TYR A 136 -13.02 2.85 5.33
CA TYR A 136 -11.67 2.55 4.85
C TYR A 136 -10.60 3.40 5.56
N PRO A 137 -10.78 4.72 5.74
CA PRO A 137 -9.89 5.52 6.59
C PRO A 137 -9.73 5.05 8.04
N LEU A 138 -10.63 4.22 8.59
CA LEU A 138 -10.50 3.65 9.95
C LEU A 138 -9.55 2.45 9.99
N ALA A 139 -9.26 1.81 8.85
CA ALA A 139 -8.41 0.64 8.80
C ALA A 139 -6.99 0.97 9.24
N THR A 140 -6.45 0.13 10.13
CA THR A 140 -5.04 0.15 10.51
C THR A 140 -4.22 -0.72 9.57
N TYR A 141 -4.79 -1.85 9.14
CA TYR A 141 -4.16 -2.78 8.22
C TYR A 141 -5.04 -2.96 6.98
N VAL A 142 -4.40 -2.97 5.82
CA VAL A 142 -5.02 -3.41 4.56
C VAL A 142 -4.12 -4.49 3.99
N THR A 143 -4.69 -5.66 3.72
CA THR A 143 -3.94 -6.80 3.18
C THR A 143 -4.60 -7.32 1.92
N GLY A 144 -3.82 -7.94 1.05
CA GLY A 144 -4.30 -8.52 -0.19
C GLY A 144 -3.44 -9.71 -0.59
N LEU A 145 -4.05 -10.68 -1.26
CA LEU A 145 -3.36 -11.83 -1.85
C LEU A 145 -3.77 -11.97 -3.32
N SER A 146 -2.82 -12.33 -4.19
CA SER A 146 -3.08 -12.58 -5.62
C SER A 146 -3.76 -11.36 -6.29
N GLY A 147 -4.93 -11.48 -6.89
CA GLY A 147 -5.63 -10.33 -7.50
C GLY A 147 -5.89 -9.18 -6.51
N GLY A 148 -6.21 -9.48 -5.25
CA GLY A 148 -6.35 -8.47 -4.21
C GLY A 148 -5.04 -7.75 -3.87
N SER A 149 -3.87 -8.40 -4.04
CA SER A 149 -2.59 -7.72 -3.84
C SER A 149 -2.25 -6.74 -4.96
N TRP A 150 -2.81 -6.91 -6.17
CA TRP A 150 -2.63 -5.93 -7.26
C TRP A 150 -3.28 -4.59 -6.92
N LEU A 151 -4.46 -4.61 -6.27
CA LEU A 151 -5.08 -3.39 -5.73
C LEU A 151 -4.20 -2.77 -4.65
N VAL A 152 -3.77 -3.55 -3.66
CA VAL A 152 -2.99 -3.02 -2.52
C VAL A 152 -1.68 -2.41 -3.00
N ALA A 153 -0.99 -3.05 -3.94
CA ALA A 153 0.20 -2.50 -4.58
C ALA A 153 -0.13 -1.21 -5.35
N SER A 154 -1.17 -1.20 -6.18
CA SER A 154 -1.60 0.00 -6.92
C SER A 154 -1.86 1.18 -5.98
N LEU A 155 -2.57 0.96 -4.87
CA LEU A 155 -2.84 2.01 -3.89
C LEU A 155 -1.56 2.54 -3.25
N ALA A 156 -0.66 1.64 -2.82
CA ALA A 156 0.58 2.03 -2.16
C ALA A 156 1.51 2.82 -3.10
N GLU A 157 1.68 2.34 -4.33
CA GLU A 157 2.57 2.95 -5.33
C GLU A 157 2.03 4.27 -5.89
N ASN A 158 0.70 4.46 -5.91
CA ASN A 158 0.06 5.70 -6.36
C ASN A 158 -0.27 6.68 -5.22
N ASN A 159 0.24 6.45 -4.00
CA ASN A 159 -0.04 7.30 -2.83
C ASN A 159 -1.55 7.44 -2.50
N TYR A 160 -2.27 6.32 -2.57
CA TYR A 160 -3.69 6.19 -2.22
C TYR A 160 -4.62 7.20 -2.93
N PRO A 161 -4.69 7.15 -4.26
CA PRO A 161 -5.54 8.05 -5.05
C PRO A 161 -7.03 7.70 -4.88
N THR A 162 -7.92 8.46 -5.53
CA THR A 162 -9.32 8.03 -5.66
C THR A 162 -9.43 6.74 -6.47
N THR A 163 -10.48 5.95 -6.28
CA THR A 163 -10.63 4.71 -7.07
C THR A 163 -10.74 5.00 -8.56
N SER A 164 -11.42 6.09 -8.95
CA SER A 164 -11.52 6.50 -10.35
C SER A 164 -10.15 6.78 -10.96
N GLU A 165 -9.31 7.55 -10.26
CA GLU A 165 -7.96 7.88 -10.70
C GLU A 165 -7.10 6.60 -10.79
N MET A 166 -7.12 5.76 -9.76
CA MET A 166 -6.39 4.49 -9.75
C MET A 166 -6.77 3.58 -10.93
N VAL A 167 -8.08 3.33 -11.10
CA VAL A 167 -8.57 2.42 -12.14
C VAL A 167 -8.33 3.00 -13.54
N SER A 168 -8.38 4.33 -13.70
CA SER A 168 -8.03 4.98 -14.97
C SER A 168 -6.56 4.81 -15.35
N GLY A 169 -5.67 4.61 -14.37
CA GLY A 169 -4.26 4.29 -14.61
C GLY A 169 -4.02 2.83 -14.97
N TRP A 170 -4.99 1.94 -14.77
CA TRP A 170 -4.85 0.51 -15.08
C TRP A 170 -5.05 0.26 -16.58
N GLN A 171 -4.24 -0.64 -17.15
CA GLN A 171 -4.28 -0.98 -18.57
C GLN A 171 -5.38 -2.00 -18.93
N LEU A 172 -6.62 -1.78 -18.45
CA LEU A 172 -7.70 -2.77 -18.48
C LEU A 172 -8.12 -3.27 -19.86
N GLU A 173 -7.91 -2.46 -20.89
CA GLU A 173 -8.22 -2.82 -22.29
C GLU A 173 -7.13 -3.67 -22.95
N ASN A 174 -5.98 -3.82 -22.30
CA ASN A 174 -4.87 -4.62 -22.78
C ASN A 174 -4.83 -5.96 -22.03
N ASP A 175 -4.68 -7.05 -22.79
CA ASP A 175 -4.43 -8.36 -22.19
C ASP A 175 -3.08 -8.36 -21.42
N LEU A 176 -3.06 -9.04 -20.27
CA LEU A 176 -1.88 -9.09 -19.39
C LEU A 176 -0.67 -9.82 -20.02
N VAL A 177 -0.92 -10.71 -21.00
CA VAL A 177 0.09 -11.53 -21.66
C VAL A 177 0.31 -11.08 -23.10
N LEU A 178 -0.77 -10.72 -23.80
CA LEU A 178 -0.77 -10.35 -25.21
C LEU A 178 -1.41 -8.96 -25.43
N PRO A 179 -0.78 -7.88 -24.91
CA PRO A 179 -1.35 -6.53 -24.95
C PRO A 179 -1.50 -5.97 -26.37
N GLY A 180 -0.89 -6.58 -27.38
CA GLY A 180 -1.08 -6.25 -28.80
C GLY A 180 -2.36 -6.81 -29.42
N GLY A 181 -3.10 -7.66 -28.71
CA GLY A 181 -4.31 -8.30 -29.24
C GLY A 181 -4.01 -9.08 -30.52
N LEU A 182 -4.67 -8.71 -31.63
CA LEU A 182 -4.45 -9.32 -32.95
C LEU A 182 -3.18 -8.87 -33.66
N ASN A 183 -2.42 -7.91 -33.10
CA ASN A 183 -1.14 -7.48 -33.66
C ASN A 183 0.02 -8.35 -33.12
N PRO A 184 0.49 -9.36 -33.89
CA PRO A 184 1.53 -10.27 -33.41
C PRO A 184 2.87 -9.56 -33.22
N LEU A 185 3.16 -8.50 -33.97
CA LEU A 185 4.41 -7.74 -33.85
C LEU A 185 4.47 -7.02 -32.50
N ARG A 186 3.37 -6.39 -32.08
CA ARG A 186 3.28 -5.72 -30.77
C ARG A 186 3.37 -6.72 -29.61
N ASN A 187 2.77 -7.91 -29.76
CA ASN A 187 2.91 -8.99 -28.79
C ASN A 187 4.36 -9.47 -28.68
N ALA A 188 5.04 -9.67 -29.81
CA ALA A 188 6.45 -10.05 -29.84
C ALA A 188 7.34 -9.00 -29.17
N GLN A 189 7.15 -7.72 -29.49
CA GLN A 189 7.88 -6.61 -28.86
C GLN A 189 7.69 -6.58 -27.34
N PHE A 190 6.46 -6.78 -26.86
CA PHE A 190 6.19 -6.83 -25.43
C PHE A 190 6.89 -8.01 -24.74
N LEU A 191 6.78 -9.22 -25.32
CA LEU A 191 7.44 -10.42 -24.78
C LEU A 191 8.98 -10.28 -24.82
N ASP A 192 9.53 -9.67 -25.87
CA ASP A 192 10.95 -9.36 -25.98
C ASP A 192 11.39 -8.36 -24.91
N ALA A 193 10.62 -7.30 -24.67
CA ALA A 193 10.92 -6.32 -23.61
C ALA A 193 10.93 -6.96 -22.21
N LEU A 194 9.97 -7.87 -21.93
CA LEU A 194 9.97 -8.67 -20.70
C LEU A 194 11.22 -9.55 -20.62
N SER A 195 11.53 -10.28 -21.69
CA SER A 195 12.67 -11.18 -21.78
C SER A 195 13.99 -10.43 -21.56
N ASP A 196 14.19 -9.30 -22.22
CA ASP A 196 15.39 -8.49 -22.13
C ASP A 196 15.59 -7.92 -20.72
N THR A 197 14.51 -7.49 -20.08
CA THR A 197 14.59 -7.03 -18.69
C THR A 197 15.01 -8.15 -17.74
N VAL A 198 14.47 -9.36 -17.92
CA VAL A 198 14.85 -10.52 -17.10
C VAL A 198 16.28 -10.99 -17.39
N LYS A 199 16.74 -10.90 -18.65
CA LYS A 199 18.15 -11.17 -19.01
C LYS A 199 19.11 -10.22 -18.31
N LEU A 200 18.73 -8.97 -18.04
CA LEU A 200 19.58 -8.05 -17.26
C LEU A 200 19.84 -8.58 -15.85
N LYS A 201 18.80 -9.08 -15.17
CA LYS A 201 18.92 -9.72 -13.84
C LYS A 201 19.76 -11.00 -13.91
N GLN A 202 19.58 -11.81 -14.96
CA GLN A 202 20.36 -13.03 -15.17
C GLN A 202 21.85 -12.72 -15.42
N LYS A 203 22.16 -11.73 -16.26
CA LYS A 203 23.53 -11.28 -16.54
C LYS A 203 24.23 -10.71 -15.29
N ALA A 204 23.46 -10.15 -14.36
CA ALA A 204 23.95 -9.74 -13.05
C ALA A 204 24.19 -10.93 -12.07
N GLY A 205 23.99 -12.17 -12.50
CA GLY A 205 24.29 -13.38 -11.73
C GLY A 205 23.15 -13.88 -10.83
N TYR A 206 21.95 -13.30 -10.94
CA TYR A 206 20.79 -13.72 -10.14
C TYR A 206 19.95 -14.78 -10.86
N ASN A 207 19.38 -15.69 -10.08
CA ASN A 207 18.40 -16.64 -10.60
C ASN A 207 17.13 -15.93 -11.07
N VAL A 208 16.59 -16.41 -12.19
CA VAL A 208 15.37 -15.90 -12.81
C VAL A 208 14.35 -17.02 -12.96
N SER A 209 13.08 -16.64 -12.98
CA SER A 209 11.93 -17.55 -13.06
C SER A 209 10.81 -16.91 -13.89
N LEU A 210 9.75 -17.68 -14.16
CA LEU A 210 8.54 -17.14 -14.78
C LEU A 210 7.94 -15.96 -13.99
N THR A 211 8.10 -15.96 -12.66
CA THR A 211 7.61 -14.89 -11.78
C THR A 211 8.25 -13.54 -12.10
N ASP A 212 9.49 -13.50 -12.60
CA ASP A 212 10.15 -12.25 -12.98
C ASP A 212 9.46 -11.60 -14.19
N GLN A 213 9.12 -12.39 -15.20
CA GLN A 213 8.37 -11.91 -16.37
C GLN A 213 6.94 -11.51 -15.99
N TRP A 214 6.27 -12.35 -15.19
CA TRP A 214 4.92 -12.09 -14.73
C TRP A 214 4.82 -10.84 -13.85
N GLY A 215 5.77 -10.62 -12.95
CA GLY A 215 5.83 -9.43 -12.10
C GLY A 215 6.02 -8.15 -12.93
N ARG A 216 6.83 -8.20 -13.98
CA ARG A 216 6.99 -7.08 -14.94
C ARG A 216 5.71 -6.79 -15.70
N ALA A 217 5.06 -7.82 -16.24
CA ALA A 217 3.78 -7.68 -16.94
C ALA A 217 2.70 -7.06 -16.04
N LEU A 218 2.59 -7.51 -14.79
CA LEU A 218 1.70 -6.89 -13.79
C LEU A 218 2.08 -5.45 -13.48
N GLY A 219 3.38 -5.15 -13.37
CA GLY A 219 3.89 -3.80 -13.17
C GLY A 219 3.40 -2.84 -14.26
N TYR A 220 3.56 -3.21 -15.53
CA TYR A 220 3.07 -2.44 -16.67
C TYR A 220 1.56 -2.18 -16.64
N HIS A 221 0.80 -3.10 -16.05
CA HIS A 221 -0.65 -3.00 -16.03
C HIS A 221 -1.20 -2.17 -14.86
N PHE A 222 -0.55 -2.19 -13.70
CA PHE A 222 -1.11 -1.70 -12.43
C PHE A 222 -0.35 -0.53 -11.78
N LEU A 223 0.92 -0.29 -12.16
CA LEU A 223 1.77 0.71 -11.51
C LEU A 223 1.78 2.04 -12.28
N PRO A 224 2.08 3.18 -11.62
CA PRO A 224 2.15 4.46 -12.29
C PRO A 224 3.34 4.54 -13.27
N GLY A 225 3.20 5.39 -14.29
CA GLY A 225 4.29 5.70 -15.22
C GLY A 225 4.52 4.62 -16.29
N THR A 226 3.64 3.64 -16.40
CA THR A 226 3.65 2.65 -17.48
C THR A 226 2.57 3.04 -18.49
N ASN A 227 2.93 3.08 -19.77
CA ASN A 227 1.98 3.39 -20.83
C ASN A 227 1.98 2.24 -21.85
N SER A 228 0.92 2.14 -22.64
CA SER A 228 0.79 1.03 -23.61
C SER A 228 1.82 1.09 -24.76
N GLU A 229 2.71 2.09 -24.76
CA GLU A 229 3.74 2.31 -25.78
C GLU A 229 5.17 2.09 -25.27
N SER A 230 5.37 1.71 -23.99
CA SER A 230 6.70 1.43 -23.41
C SER A 230 6.71 0.31 -22.37
#